data_AF-A0A8S0GUP8-F1
#
_entry.id   AF-A0A8S0GUP8-F1
#
_cell.length_a   1.000
_cell.length_b   1.000
_cell.length_c   1.000
_cell.angle_alpha   90.00
_cell.angle_beta   90.00
_cell.angle_gamma   90.00
#
_symmetry.space_group_name_H-M   'P 1'
#
loop_
_entity.id
_entity.type
_entity.pdbx_description
1 polymer ?
#
loop_
_entity_poly.entity_id
_entity_poly.type
_entity_poly.pdbx_seq_one_letter_code
_entity_poly.pdbx_strand_id
1 'polypeptide(L)'
;MMAALLAGIVIAAAGAGDAGIATIAGTQAAAIQEQRRFSRQNEQEADRIGILNLEKAGYDPRSMPTMFERLMRQYRFDAKPPEFLLTHPVTESRIADTRNRAEQARQGGTEDSLRYQLIRARVQLTYEESPGLAAKRFRAQLDENPKNDIARYGLAIAQIKGSQWNEARENLKPLLAKSPNDVTYNLAQIELDMANSRLPDAQTRVERMLNLYPGNYP
;
A
#
# COMPACT_ATOMS: atom_id res chain seq x y z
N MET A 1 24.63 -13.37 -26.16
CA MET A 1 24.33 -14.78 -25.84
C MET A 1 24.58 -15.74 -26.99
N MET A 2 23.94 -15.59 -28.17
CA MET A 2 24.09 -16.53 -29.31
C MET A 2 25.54 -16.81 -29.71
N ALA A 3 26.38 -15.78 -29.90
CA ALA A 3 27.79 -15.97 -30.29
C ALA A 3 28.64 -16.70 -29.24
N ALA A 4 28.34 -16.50 -27.95
CA ALA A 4 29.09 -17.10 -26.84
C ALA A 4 28.66 -18.55 -26.55
N LEU A 5 27.36 -18.87 -26.76
CA LEU A 5 26.85 -20.23 -26.78
C LEU A 5 27.42 -21.04 -27.95
N LEU A 6 27.48 -20.44 -29.14
CA LEU A 6 28.09 -21.07 -30.32
C LEU A 6 29.59 -21.34 -30.11
N ALA A 7 30.32 -20.39 -29.52
CA ALA A 7 31.73 -20.59 -29.17
C ALA A 7 31.91 -21.72 -28.13
N GLY A 8 31.04 -21.81 -27.13
CA GLY A 8 31.06 -22.89 -26.13
C GLY A 8 30.79 -24.29 -26.71
N ILE A 9 29.87 -24.39 -27.68
CA ILE A 9 29.56 -25.64 -28.40
C ILE A 9 30.76 -26.07 -29.28
N VAL A 10 31.42 -25.13 -29.95
CA VAL A 10 32.61 -25.41 -30.79
C VAL A 10 33.79 -25.91 -29.95
N ILE A 11 34.03 -25.33 -28.77
CA ILE A 11 35.10 -25.75 -27.85
C ILE A 11 34.80 -27.13 -27.23
N ALA A 12 33.54 -27.41 -26.90
CA ALA A 12 33.10 -28.73 -26.42
C ALA A 12 33.28 -29.82 -27.50
N ALA A 13 32.99 -29.50 -28.76
CA ALA A 13 33.15 -30.42 -29.89
C ALA A 13 34.62 -30.71 -30.26
N ALA A 14 35.57 -29.85 -29.86
CA ALA A 14 37.00 -30.00 -30.13
C ALA A 14 37.75 -30.94 -29.15
N GLY A 15 37.03 -31.69 -28.30
CA GLY A 15 37.61 -32.67 -27.37
C GLY A 15 38.00 -32.11 -25.99
N ALA A 16 37.74 -30.83 -25.74
CA ALA A 16 37.96 -30.19 -24.44
C ALA A 16 36.63 -30.07 -23.66
N GLY A 17 36.00 -31.21 -23.37
CA GLY A 17 34.67 -31.29 -22.76
C GLY A 17 34.49 -30.40 -21.52
N ASP A 18 35.47 -30.40 -20.61
CA ASP A 18 35.46 -29.58 -19.40
C ASP A 18 35.57 -28.08 -19.70
N ALA A 19 36.36 -27.68 -20.70
CA ALA A 19 36.52 -26.29 -21.12
C ALA A 19 35.27 -25.75 -21.84
N GLY A 20 34.59 -26.61 -22.62
CA GLY A 20 33.30 -26.30 -23.24
C GLY A 20 32.19 -26.11 -22.22
N ILE A 21 32.09 -27.00 -21.22
CA ILE A 21 31.13 -26.89 -20.11
C ILE A 21 31.40 -25.63 -19.28
N ALA A 22 32.66 -25.34 -18.94
CA ALA A 22 33.04 -24.12 -18.21
C ALA A 22 32.67 -22.85 -18.98
N THR A 23 32.84 -22.84 -20.30
CA THR A 23 32.47 -21.70 -21.17
C THR A 23 30.95 -21.52 -21.20
N ILE A 24 30.18 -22.60 -21.32
CA ILE A 24 28.71 -22.56 -21.30
C ILE A 24 28.18 -22.11 -19.92
N ALA A 25 28.77 -22.60 -18.83
CA ALA A 25 28.43 -22.16 -17.47
C ALA A 25 28.77 -20.67 -17.25
N GLY A 26 29.95 -20.24 -17.70
CA GLY A 26 30.39 -18.84 -17.60
C GLY A 26 29.51 -17.88 -18.40
N THR A 27 29.07 -18.28 -19.59
CA THR A 27 28.16 -17.46 -20.44
C THR A 27 26.75 -17.37 -19.87
N GLN A 28 26.21 -18.46 -19.31
CA GLN A 28 24.94 -18.43 -18.58
C GLN A 28 25.04 -17.56 -17.32
N ALA A 29 26.11 -17.71 -16.54
CA ALA A 29 26.35 -16.88 -15.36
C ALA A 29 26.44 -15.39 -15.72
N ALA A 30 27.14 -15.05 -16.81
CA ALA A 30 27.23 -13.69 -17.31
C ALA A 30 25.85 -13.13 -17.72
N ALA A 31 25.04 -13.92 -18.43
CA ALA A 31 23.69 -13.51 -18.84
C ALA A 31 22.77 -13.27 -17.63
N ILE A 32 22.78 -14.15 -16.63
CA ILE A 32 22.01 -13.98 -15.39
C ILE A 32 22.50 -12.74 -14.63
N GLN A 33 23.81 -12.51 -14.58
CA GLN A 33 24.39 -11.34 -13.92
C GLN A 33 24.01 -10.03 -14.63
N GLU A 34 24.00 -10.04 -15.95
CA GLU A 34 23.57 -8.91 -16.77
C GLU A 34 22.07 -8.62 -16.57
N GLN A 35 21.21 -9.63 -16.60
CA GLN A 35 19.77 -9.48 -16.29
C GLN A 35 19.54 -8.87 -14.89
N ARG A 36 20.25 -9.36 -13.87
CA ARG A 36 20.19 -8.79 -12.51
C ARG A 36 20.68 -7.35 -12.45
N ARG A 37 21.68 -6.97 -13.26
CA ARG A 37 22.19 -5.60 -13.33
C ARG A 37 21.17 -4.66 -13.97
N PHE A 38 20.53 -5.06 -15.06
CA PHE A 38 19.45 -4.30 -15.70
C PHE A 38 18.29 -4.08 -14.73
N SER A 39 17.87 -5.12 -14.01
CA SER A 39 16.85 -5.00 -12.96
C SER A 39 17.23 -3.97 -11.88
N ARG A 40 18.48 -3.96 -11.40
CA ARG A 40 18.93 -2.93 -10.43
C ARG A 40 18.93 -1.51 -10.99
N GLN A 41 19.31 -1.32 -12.25
CA GLN A 41 19.25 -0.01 -12.90
C GLN A 41 17.79 0.47 -13.05
N ASN A 42 16.88 -0.46 -13.37
CA ASN A 42 15.45 -0.16 -13.44
C ASN A 42 14.90 0.27 -12.07
N GLU A 43 15.27 -0.42 -10.98
CA GLU A 43 14.88 -0.02 -9.62
C GLU A 43 15.38 1.39 -9.28
N GLN A 44 16.64 1.70 -9.61
CA GLN A 44 17.23 3.01 -9.33
C GLN A 44 16.51 4.14 -10.08
N GLU A 45 16.19 3.92 -11.36
CA GLU A 45 15.45 4.94 -12.12
C GLU A 45 14.00 5.04 -11.63
N ALA A 46 13.36 3.93 -11.30
CA ALA A 46 12.02 3.93 -10.71
C ALA A 46 12.00 4.68 -9.37
N ASP A 47 12.99 4.46 -8.51
CA ASP A 47 13.13 5.13 -7.22
C ASP A 47 13.34 6.64 -7.39
N ARG A 48 14.21 7.03 -8.33
CA ARG A 48 14.48 8.43 -8.68
C ARG A 48 13.23 9.15 -9.18
N ILE A 49 12.52 8.57 -10.14
CA ILE A 49 11.28 9.14 -10.67
C ILE A 49 10.17 9.12 -9.62
N GLY A 50 10.11 8.09 -8.79
CA GLY A 50 9.17 7.95 -7.68
C GLY A 50 9.25 9.10 -6.68
N ILE A 51 10.46 9.46 -6.23
CA ILE A 51 10.68 10.61 -5.32
C ILE A 51 10.18 11.92 -5.95
N LEU A 52 10.51 12.15 -7.23
CA LEU A 52 10.05 13.36 -7.95
C LEU A 52 8.52 13.40 -8.07
N ASN A 53 7.89 12.26 -8.28
CA ASN A 53 6.43 12.16 -8.36
C ASN A 53 5.77 12.39 -7.00
N LEU A 54 6.34 11.86 -5.91
CA LEU A 54 5.85 12.12 -4.55
C LEU A 54 5.87 13.62 -4.24
N GLU A 55 6.98 14.29 -4.55
CA GLU A 55 7.10 15.74 -4.35
C GLU A 55 6.09 16.51 -5.20
N LYS A 56 5.96 16.18 -6.49
CA LYS A 56 4.99 16.82 -7.40
C LYS A 56 3.54 16.61 -6.96
N ALA A 57 3.25 15.48 -6.35
CA ALA A 57 1.93 15.16 -5.80
C ALA A 57 1.68 15.78 -4.41
N GLY A 58 2.67 16.44 -3.80
CA GLY A 58 2.55 17.10 -2.50
C GLY A 58 2.68 16.16 -1.30
N TYR A 59 3.24 14.96 -1.49
CA TYR A 59 3.61 14.04 -0.41
C TYR A 59 5.04 14.30 0.06
N ASP A 60 5.37 13.94 1.31
CA ASP A 60 6.75 14.04 1.80
C ASP A 60 7.62 12.97 1.12
N PRO A 61 8.66 13.36 0.35
CA PRO A 61 9.54 12.40 -0.32
C PRO A 61 10.33 11.49 0.65
N ARG A 62 10.49 11.91 1.92
CA ARG A 62 11.13 11.12 2.99
C ARG A 62 10.29 9.91 3.39
N SER A 63 8.99 9.89 3.10
CA SER A 63 8.13 8.72 3.34
C SER A 63 8.55 7.49 2.52
N MET A 64 9.21 7.65 1.36
CA MET A 64 9.67 6.54 0.53
C MET A 64 10.78 5.71 1.19
N PRO A 65 11.93 6.28 1.60
CA PRO A 65 12.96 5.50 2.31
C PRO A 65 12.41 4.92 3.63
N THR A 66 11.53 5.64 4.35
CA THR A 66 10.87 5.10 5.56
C THR A 66 10.01 3.87 5.25
N MET A 67 9.28 3.87 4.13
CA MET A 67 8.52 2.70 3.67
C MET A 67 9.45 1.52 3.36
N PHE A 68 10.56 1.76 2.65
CA PHE A 68 11.56 0.73 2.37
C PHE A 68 12.17 0.12 3.63
N GLU A 69 12.47 0.93 4.63
CA GLU A 69 12.96 0.43 5.93
C GLU A 69 11.92 -0.39 6.68
N ARG A 70 10.64 -0.01 6.61
CA ARG A 70 9.54 -0.80 7.20
C ARG A 70 9.45 -2.16 6.50
N LEU A 71 9.50 -2.19 5.17
CA LEU A 71 9.51 -3.45 4.40
C LEU A 71 10.73 -4.32 4.75
N MET A 72 11.93 -3.74 4.74
CA MET A 72 13.15 -4.47 5.06
C MET A 72 13.12 -5.08 6.47
N ARG A 73 12.61 -4.34 7.47
CA ARG A 73 12.46 -4.85 8.84
C ARG A 73 11.41 -5.95 8.94
N GLN A 74 10.29 -5.80 8.24
CA GLN A 74 9.20 -6.78 8.28
C GLN A 74 9.66 -8.14 7.73
N TYR A 75 10.36 -8.15 6.59
CA TYR A 75 10.76 -9.40 5.93
C TYR A 75 12.09 -9.98 6.39
N ARG A 76 12.79 -9.31 7.31
CA ARG A 76 14.02 -9.85 7.90
C ARG A 76 13.76 -11.14 8.68
N PHE A 77 12.56 -11.30 9.23
CA PHE A 77 12.18 -12.43 10.09
C PHE A 77 11.10 -13.33 9.49
N ASP A 78 10.54 -12.97 8.33
CA ASP A 78 9.55 -13.79 7.65
C ASP A 78 10.21 -14.84 6.75
N ALA A 79 9.70 -16.08 6.80
CA ALA A 79 10.23 -17.19 6.00
C ALA A 79 10.04 -17.01 4.48
N LYS A 80 9.07 -16.16 4.07
CA LYS A 80 8.76 -15.90 2.67
C LYS A 80 8.45 -14.41 2.48
N PRO A 81 9.26 -13.66 1.72
CA PRO A 81 8.93 -12.30 1.37
C PRO A 81 7.72 -12.27 0.41
N PRO A 82 6.99 -11.14 0.33
CA PRO A 82 5.91 -10.94 -0.63
C PRO A 82 6.44 -11.10 -2.04
N GLU A 83 5.55 -11.53 -2.93
CA GLU A 83 5.87 -11.74 -4.34
C GLU A 83 6.45 -10.48 -4.99
N PHE A 84 5.95 -9.30 -4.61
CA PHE A 84 6.49 -8.02 -5.08
C PHE A 84 8.00 -7.85 -4.78
N LEU A 85 8.48 -8.31 -3.62
CA LEU A 85 9.89 -8.19 -3.25
C LEU A 85 10.79 -9.24 -3.92
N LEU A 86 10.22 -10.28 -4.53
CA LEU A 86 10.98 -11.24 -5.31
C LEU A 86 11.47 -10.62 -6.63
N THR A 87 10.68 -9.71 -7.20
CA THR A 87 11.01 -8.99 -8.45
C THR A 87 11.60 -7.62 -8.19
N HIS A 88 11.19 -6.95 -7.11
CA HIS A 88 11.66 -5.63 -6.70
C HIS A 88 12.30 -5.68 -5.30
N PRO A 89 13.50 -6.26 -5.15
CA PRO A 89 14.12 -6.39 -3.84
C PRO A 89 14.48 -5.03 -3.24
N VAL A 90 14.09 -4.82 -1.99
CA VAL A 90 14.53 -3.66 -1.20
C VAL A 90 15.90 -3.97 -0.59
N THR A 91 16.91 -3.17 -0.94
CA THR A 91 18.29 -3.33 -0.47
C THR A 91 18.76 -2.11 0.32
N GLU A 92 19.78 -2.29 1.16
CA GLU A 92 20.40 -1.18 1.91
C GLU A 92 20.90 -0.06 0.97
N SER A 93 21.44 -0.43 -0.20
CA SER A 93 21.89 0.54 -1.20
C SER A 93 20.74 1.39 -1.76
N ARG A 94 19.55 0.82 -1.96
CA ARG A 94 18.36 1.57 -2.38
C ARG A 94 17.86 2.49 -1.28
N ILE A 95 17.84 2.03 -0.03
CA ILE A 95 17.45 2.85 1.13
C ILE A 95 18.40 4.05 1.26
N ALA A 96 19.71 3.82 1.14
CA ALA A 96 20.71 4.90 1.20
C ALA A 96 20.57 5.90 0.05
N ASP A 97 20.41 5.43 -1.20
CA ASP A 97 20.22 6.30 -2.37
C ASP A 97 18.93 7.12 -2.27
N THR A 98 17.80 6.47 -1.95
CA THR A 98 16.51 7.16 -1.79
C THR A 98 16.52 8.16 -0.63
N ARG A 99 17.18 7.83 0.49
CA ARG A 99 17.39 8.79 1.59
C ARG A 99 18.19 10.00 1.15
N ASN A 100 19.33 9.79 0.49
CA ASN A 100 20.17 10.90 0.02
C ASN A 100 19.43 11.83 -0.95
N ARG A 101 18.55 11.28 -1.79
CA ARG A 101 17.69 12.06 -2.69
C ARG A 101 16.57 12.78 -1.95
N ALA A 102 15.88 12.10 -1.04
CA ALA A 102 14.78 12.68 -0.27
C ALA A 102 15.24 13.88 0.57
N GLU A 103 16.47 13.85 1.10
CA GLU A 103 17.03 15.00 1.83
C GLU A 103 17.31 16.23 0.96
N GLN A 104 17.48 16.05 -0.35
CA GLN A 104 17.63 17.16 -1.30
C GLN A 104 16.28 17.71 -1.76
N ALA A 105 15.19 16.98 -1.54
CA ALA A 105 13.85 17.43 -1.89
C ALA A 105 13.35 18.48 -0.88
N ARG A 106 12.36 19.27 -1.30
CA ARG A 106 11.74 20.27 -0.42
C ARG A 106 11.21 19.59 0.84
N GLN A 107 11.38 20.28 1.97
CA GLN A 107 10.86 19.80 3.25
C GLN A 107 9.34 19.95 3.30
N GLY A 108 8.69 19.02 4.01
CA GLY A 108 7.26 18.97 4.17
C GLY A 108 6.55 18.17 3.09
N GLY A 109 5.23 18.20 3.14
CA GLY A 109 4.36 17.34 2.35
C GLY A 109 3.34 16.67 3.26
N THR A 110 2.32 16.08 2.64
CA THR A 110 1.30 15.34 3.38
C THR A 110 1.87 13.98 3.78
N GLU A 111 1.90 13.71 5.07
CA GLU A 111 2.12 12.36 5.61
C GLU A 111 0.81 11.85 6.22
N ASP A 112 0.51 10.56 6.00
CA ASP A 112 -0.57 9.83 6.68
C ASP A 112 -1.90 10.60 6.85
N SER A 113 -2.44 11.14 5.74
CA SER A 113 -3.69 11.91 5.75
C SER A 113 -4.85 11.18 6.46
N LEU A 114 -5.76 11.93 7.10
CA LEU A 114 -6.94 11.35 7.73
C LEU A 114 -7.71 10.43 6.77
N ARG A 115 -7.95 10.89 5.54
CA ARG A 115 -8.65 10.09 4.52
C ARG A 115 -7.94 8.75 4.24
N TYR A 116 -6.60 8.75 4.13
CA TYR A 116 -5.84 7.52 4.01
C TYR A 116 -6.08 6.58 5.19
N GLN A 117 -6.05 7.09 6.43
CA GLN A 117 -6.24 6.27 7.62
C GLN A 117 -7.67 5.69 7.70
N LEU A 118 -8.69 6.46 7.31
CA LEU A 118 -10.09 6.00 7.25
C LEU A 118 -10.27 4.89 6.20
N ILE A 119 -9.71 5.07 5.00
CA ILE A 119 -9.76 4.05 3.94
C ILE A 119 -8.96 2.80 4.34
N ARG A 120 -7.79 2.97 4.98
CA ARG A 120 -7.02 1.84 5.53
C ARG A 120 -7.85 1.03 6.54
N ALA A 121 -8.54 1.70 7.46
CA ALA A 121 -9.42 1.03 8.43
C ALA A 121 -10.56 0.27 7.73
N ARG A 122 -11.17 0.87 6.69
CA ARG A 122 -12.22 0.25 5.87
C ARG A 122 -11.71 -0.99 5.13
N VAL A 123 -10.53 -0.93 4.52
CA VAL A 123 -9.91 -2.08 3.84
C VAL A 123 -9.62 -3.20 4.84
N GLN A 124 -9.04 -2.88 6.00
CA GLN A 124 -8.80 -3.88 7.05
C GLN A 124 -10.09 -4.57 7.49
N LEU A 125 -11.18 -3.82 7.69
CA LEU A 125 -12.49 -4.35 8.07
C LEU A 125 -13.20 -5.13 6.94
N THR A 126 -12.80 -4.93 5.69
CA THR A 126 -13.34 -5.69 4.56
C THR A 126 -12.91 -7.15 4.63
N TYR A 127 -11.69 -7.41 5.09
CA TYR A 127 -11.09 -8.75 5.22
C TYR A 127 -11.14 -9.31 6.65
N GLU A 128 -11.76 -8.58 7.58
CA GLU A 128 -11.90 -9.02 8.97
C GLU A 128 -13.08 -9.99 9.10
N GLU A 129 -12.81 -11.20 9.58
CA GLU A 129 -13.82 -12.27 9.69
C GLU A 129 -14.74 -12.07 10.90
N SER A 130 -14.25 -11.39 11.95
CA SER A 130 -15.00 -11.18 13.20
C SER A 130 -15.29 -9.70 13.44
N PRO A 131 -16.46 -9.20 13.04
CA PRO A 131 -16.88 -7.82 13.32
C PRO A 131 -16.86 -7.49 14.82
N GLY A 132 -17.18 -8.47 15.68
CA GLY A 132 -17.17 -8.30 17.14
C GLY A 132 -15.76 -8.05 17.70
N LEU A 133 -14.75 -8.80 17.22
CA LEU A 133 -13.36 -8.59 17.61
C LEU A 133 -12.85 -7.23 17.13
N ALA A 134 -13.17 -6.86 15.90
CA ALA A 134 -12.82 -5.57 15.34
C ALA A 134 -13.43 -4.42 16.14
N ALA A 135 -14.71 -4.52 16.49
CA ALA A 135 -15.40 -3.55 17.32
C ALA A 135 -14.76 -3.46 18.71
N LYS A 136 -14.37 -4.58 19.33
CA LYS A 136 -13.65 -4.58 20.61
C LYS A 136 -12.31 -3.84 20.51
N ARG A 137 -11.53 -4.07 19.45
CA ARG A 137 -10.24 -3.38 19.21
C ARG A 137 -10.43 -1.86 19.10
N PHE A 138 -11.41 -1.41 18.32
CA PHE A 138 -11.65 0.02 18.14
C PHE A 138 -12.25 0.68 19.40
N ARG A 139 -13.06 -0.04 20.19
CA ARG A 139 -13.51 0.43 21.51
C ARG A 139 -12.32 0.68 22.43
N ALA A 140 -11.38 -0.27 22.53
CA ALA A 140 -10.18 -0.09 23.35
C ALA A 140 -9.36 1.15 22.93
N GLN A 141 -9.20 1.40 21.63
CA GLN A 141 -8.53 2.61 21.13
C GLN A 141 -9.28 3.91 21.49
N LEU A 142 -10.60 3.86 21.59
CA LEU A 142 -11.42 4.99 22.04
C LEU A 142 -11.43 5.17 23.55
N ASP A 143 -11.29 4.09 24.31
CA ASP A 143 -11.12 4.15 25.76
C ASP A 143 -9.80 4.86 26.12
N GLU A 144 -8.74 4.58 25.36
CA GLU A 144 -7.43 5.26 25.48
C GLU A 144 -7.48 6.69 24.95
N ASN A 145 -8.11 6.92 23.78
CA ASN A 145 -8.23 8.24 23.18
C ASN A 145 -9.64 8.48 22.60
N PRO A 146 -10.56 9.06 23.40
CA PRO A 146 -11.95 9.28 22.99
C PRO A 146 -12.14 10.21 21.78
N LYS A 147 -11.11 11.00 21.45
CA LYS A 147 -11.09 11.96 20.33
C LYS A 147 -10.51 11.35 19.05
N ASN A 148 -10.20 10.06 19.03
CA ASN A 148 -9.65 9.38 17.87
C ASN A 148 -10.75 9.12 16.81
N ASP A 149 -10.85 10.01 15.83
CA ASP A 149 -11.84 9.90 14.75
C ASP A 149 -11.68 8.62 13.92
N ILE A 150 -10.44 8.16 13.71
CA ILE A 150 -10.17 6.92 12.94
C ILE A 150 -10.71 5.70 13.69
N ALA A 151 -10.46 5.63 15.00
CA ALA A 151 -10.98 4.55 15.82
C ALA A 151 -12.51 4.59 15.90
N ARG A 152 -13.10 5.79 16.02
CA ARG A 152 -14.56 5.97 16.02
C ARG A 152 -15.20 5.55 14.70
N TYR A 153 -14.58 5.91 13.58
CA TYR A 153 -15.01 5.49 12.26
C TYR A 153 -14.89 3.98 12.09
N GLY A 154 -13.73 3.39 12.45
CA GLY A 154 -13.52 1.95 12.40
C GLY A 154 -14.52 1.17 13.27
N LEU A 155 -14.84 1.68 14.45
CA LEU A 155 -15.88 1.12 15.32
C LEU A 155 -17.24 1.13 14.64
N ALA A 156 -17.64 2.26 14.03
CA ALA A 156 -18.92 2.35 13.34
C ALA A 156 -19.02 1.34 12.18
N ILE A 157 -17.98 1.19 11.36
CA ILE A 157 -17.96 0.20 10.25
C ILE A 157 -18.04 -1.23 10.80
N ALA A 158 -17.32 -1.54 11.88
CA ALA A 158 -17.40 -2.85 12.52
C ALA A 158 -18.81 -3.13 13.08
N GLN A 159 -19.46 -2.12 13.65
CA GLN A 159 -20.83 -2.20 14.16
C GLN A 159 -21.87 -2.39 13.06
N ILE A 160 -21.72 -1.70 11.92
CA ILE A 160 -22.54 -1.96 10.72
C ILE A 160 -22.40 -3.42 10.31
N LYS A 161 -21.18 -3.94 10.16
CA LYS A 161 -20.96 -5.35 9.83
C LYS A 161 -21.55 -6.31 10.87
N GLY A 162 -21.52 -5.93 12.14
CA GLY A 162 -22.07 -6.68 13.27
C GLY A 162 -23.56 -6.46 13.55
N SER A 163 -24.30 -5.79 12.67
CA SER A 163 -25.73 -5.45 12.84
C SER A 163 -26.09 -4.60 14.08
N GLN A 164 -25.11 -3.88 14.63
CA GLN A 164 -25.26 -2.94 15.76
C GLN A 164 -25.59 -1.55 15.23
N TRP A 165 -26.76 -1.41 14.57
CA TRP A 165 -27.13 -0.23 13.78
C TRP A 165 -27.25 1.05 14.61
N ASN A 166 -27.80 0.96 15.82
CA ASN A 166 -28.03 2.11 16.68
C ASN A 166 -26.70 2.66 17.20
N GLU A 167 -25.82 1.78 17.66
CA GLU A 167 -24.50 2.14 18.15
C GLU A 167 -23.60 2.67 17.02
N ALA A 168 -23.69 2.08 15.82
CA ALA A 168 -23.02 2.61 14.63
C ALA A 168 -23.47 4.06 14.33
N ARG A 169 -24.77 4.32 14.41
CA ARG A 169 -25.33 5.67 14.19
C ARG A 169 -24.79 6.67 15.19
N GLU A 170 -24.74 6.31 16.47
CA GLU A 170 -24.21 7.18 17.53
C GLU A 170 -22.72 7.46 17.34
N ASN A 171 -21.94 6.49 16.84
CA ASN A 171 -20.53 6.71 16.54
C ASN A 171 -20.29 7.57 15.29
N LEU A 172 -21.14 7.47 14.26
CA LEU A 172 -21.03 8.31 13.05
C LEU A 172 -21.49 9.75 13.28
N LYS A 173 -22.47 9.97 14.16
CA LYS A 173 -23.04 11.30 14.44
C LYS A 173 -22.00 12.39 14.73
N PRO A 174 -21.03 12.23 15.66
CA PRO A 174 -20.01 13.25 15.91
C PRO A 174 -19.05 13.44 14.73
N LEU A 175 -18.74 12.39 13.95
CA LEU A 175 -17.88 12.49 12.77
C LEU A 175 -18.54 13.33 11.67
N LEU A 176 -19.82 13.07 11.41
CA LEU A 176 -20.64 13.85 10.48
C LEU A 176 -20.90 15.26 10.97
N ALA A 177 -21.03 15.49 12.28
CA ALA A 177 -21.14 16.84 12.82
C ALA A 177 -19.85 17.65 12.61
N LYS A 178 -18.69 17.00 12.78
CA LYS A 178 -17.37 17.62 12.58
C LYS A 178 -17.05 17.87 11.11
N SER A 179 -17.46 16.98 10.22
CA SER A 179 -17.18 17.08 8.78
C SER A 179 -18.40 16.64 7.95
N PRO A 180 -19.43 17.50 7.84
CA PRO A 180 -20.74 17.13 7.26
C PRO A 180 -20.68 16.66 5.81
N ASN A 181 -19.70 17.17 5.06
CA ASN A 181 -19.53 16.89 3.65
C ASN A 181 -18.46 15.84 3.37
N ASP A 182 -17.76 15.30 4.38
CA ASP A 182 -16.73 14.28 4.13
C ASP A 182 -17.34 13.03 3.46
N VAL A 183 -16.79 12.66 2.30
CA VAL A 183 -17.30 11.54 1.49
C VAL A 183 -17.24 10.23 2.25
N THR A 184 -16.18 10.00 3.04
CA THR A 184 -15.92 8.74 3.72
C THR A 184 -16.92 8.50 4.84
N TYR A 185 -17.21 9.54 5.63
CA TYR A 185 -18.23 9.48 6.67
C TYR A 185 -19.64 9.36 6.09
N ASN A 186 -19.94 10.08 5.00
CA ASN A 186 -21.24 9.97 4.36
C ASN A 186 -21.46 8.59 3.72
N LEU A 187 -20.44 7.99 3.13
CA LEU A 187 -20.51 6.63 2.60
C LEU A 187 -20.82 5.61 3.71
N ALA A 188 -20.15 5.72 4.87
CA ALA A 188 -20.46 4.86 6.02
C ALA A 188 -21.91 5.02 6.51
N GLN A 189 -22.45 6.24 6.48
CA GLN A 189 -23.84 6.48 6.84
C GLN A 189 -24.83 5.93 5.81
N ILE A 190 -24.51 6.02 4.51
CA ILE A 190 -25.29 5.38 3.43
C ILE A 190 -25.32 3.86 3.65
N GLU A 191 -24.17 3.25 3.92
CA GLU A 191 -24.05 1.81 4.20
C GLU A 191 -24.86 1.39 5.42
N LEU A 192 -24.82 2.20 6.49
CA LEU A 192 -25.64 1.98 7.68
C LEU A 192 -27.14 2.05 7.35
N ASP A 193 -27.56 3.08 6.61
CA ASP A 193 -28.98 3.25 6.26
C ASP A 193 -29.46 2.13 5.30
N MET A 194 -28.62 1.69 4.36
CA MET A 194 -28.90 0.52 3.52
C MET A 194 -29.01 -0.77 4.33
N ALA A 195 -28.04 -1.03 5.22
CA ALA A 195 -28.02 -2.25 6.02
C ALA A 195 -29.19 -2.32 7.02
N ASN A 196 -29.67 -1.17 7.48
CA ASN A 196 -30.85 -1.05 8.34
C ASN A 196 -32.17 -0.83 7.57
N SER A 197 -32.22 -1.13 6.27
CA SER A 197 -33.41 -1.00 5.39
C SER A 197 -34.06 0.40 5.34
N ARG A 198 -33.31 1.46 5.66
CA ARG A 198 -33.72 2.86 5.56
C ARG A 198 -33.37 3.43 4.18
N LEU A 199 -33.87 2.77 3.14
CA LEU A 199 -33.53 3.10 1.75
C LEU A 199 -33.85 4.54 1.34
N PRO A 200 -34.98 5.16 1.77
CA PRO A 200 -35.25 6.57 1.44
C PRO A 200 -34.21 7.54 1.99
N ASP A 201 -33.72 7.30 3.21
CA ASP A 201 -32.67 8.13 3.83
C ASP A 201 -31.33 7.95 3.10
N ALA A 202 -30.99 6.70 2.76
CA ALA A 202 -29.81 6.38 1.98
C ALA A 202 -29.83 7.07 0.61
N GLN A 203 -30.96 6.98 -0.11
CA GLN A 203 -31.13 7.61 -1.43
C GLN A 203 -30.99 9.13 -1.34
N THR A 204 -31.69 9.78 -0.41
CA THR A 204 -31.60 11.23 -0.20
C THR A 204 -30.15 11.67 0.04
N ARG A 205 -29.40 10.90 0.84
CA ARG A 205 -28.00 11.19 1.11
C ARG A 205 -27.12 10.96 -0.13
N VAL A 206 -27.32 9.89 -0.89
CA VAL A 206 -26.60 9.62 -2.14
C VAL A 206 -26.79 10.75 -3.13
N GLU A 207 -28.03 11.17 -3.38
CA GLU A 207 -28.36 12.27 -4.29
C GLU A 207 -27.65 13.57 -3.88
N ARG A 208 -27.68 13.89 -2.57
CA ARG A 208 -26.92 15.02 -2.03
C ARG A 208 -25.42 14.87 -2.27
N MET A 209 -24.86 13.68 -2.06
CA MET A 209 -23.41 13.47 -2.23
C MET A 209 -22.96 13.55 -3.69
N LEU A 210 -23.78 13.07 -4.64
CA LEU A 210 -23.51 13.20 -6.07
C LEU A 210 -23.52 14.65 -6.53
N ASN A 211 -24.36 15.50 -5.94
CA ASN A 211 -24.36 16.94 -6.19
C ASN A 211 -23.09 17.63 -5.64
N LEU A 212 -22.60 17.23 -4.47
CA LEU A 212 -21.40 17.81 -3.86
C LEU A 212 -20.09 17.32 -4.49
N TYR A 213 -20.07 16.08 -4.99
CA TYR A 213 -18.91 15.45 -5.60
C TYR A 213 -19.25 14.92 -7.01
N PRO A 214 -19.48 15.83 -7.98
CA PRO A 214 -19.82 15.43 -9.33
C PRO A 214 -18.68 14.61 -9.94
N GLY A 215 -19.01 13.48 -10.57
CA GLY A 215 -18.01 12.58 -11.18
C GLY A 215 -17.40 11.54 -10.23
N ASN A 216 -17.79 11.51 -8.96
CA ASN A 216 -17.36 10.50 -7.99
C ASN A 216 -18.32 9.30 -8.01
N TYR A 217 -18.24 8.50 -9.07
CA TYR A 217 -19.03 7.28 -9.25
C TYR A 217 -18.34 6.08 -8.57
N PRO A 218 -19.11 5.10 -8.05
CA PRO A 218 -18.56 3.84 -7.53
C PRO A 218 -17.88 2.99 -8.59
#